data_AF-A0A529HQH5-F1
#
_entry.id   AF-A0A529HQH5-F1
#
_cell.length_a   1.000
_cell.length_b   1.000
_cell.length_c   1.000
_cell.angle_alpha   90.00
_cell.angle_beta   90.00
_cell.angle_gamma   90.00
#
_symmetry.space_group_name_H-M   'P 1'
#
loop_
_entity.id
_entity.type
_entity.pdbx_description
1 polymer ?
#
loop_
_entity_poly.entity_id
_entity_poly.type
_entity_poly.pdbx_seq_one_letter_code
_entity_poly.pdbx_strand_id
1 'polypeptide(L)'
;LERIAAANKELFETFLSRAKLTEEKSTLLNSGVRVITDASVPGAPSFPNRPLFAALGVVFGIFFGGAGAVLRELFASGFMAKKQIEEELAVPVLASMPRMSGWSKDVHAQPVAYLERKPLSRYSEAVRRLRLGIQATPE
;
A
#
# COMPACT_ATOMS: atom_id res chain seq x y z
N LEU A 1 0.90 -55.79 80.11
CA LEU A 1 2.05 -54.95 79.71
C LEU A 1 2.31 -55.02 78.20
N GLU A 2 2.32 -56.20 77.59
CA GLU A 2 2.51 -56.38 76.13
C GLU A 2 1.53 -55.59 75.25
N ARG A 3 0.27 -55.46 75.68
CA ARG A 3 -0.76 -54.69 74.97
C ARG A 3 -0.47 -53.19 74.89
N ILE A 4 0.21 -52.64 75.90
CA ILE A 4 0.61 -51.22 75.95
C ILE A 4 1.84 -50.99 75.05
N ALA A 5 2.78 -51.94 75.05
CA ALA A 5 3.94 -51.89 74.16
C ALA A 5 3.54 -52.02 72.67
N ALA A 6 2.57 -52.88 72.36
CA ALA A 6 2.02 -53.03 71.02
C ALA A 6 1.32 -51.74 70.53
N ALA A 7 0.50 -51.11 71.38
CA ALA A 7 -0.17 -49.86 71.05
C ALA A 7 0.82 -48.69 70.83
N ASN A 8 1.88 -48.60 71.65
CA ASN A 8 2.92 -47.58 71.47
C ASN A 8 3.72 -47.80 70.18
N LYS A 9 3.98 -49.07 69.82
CA LYS A 9 4.65 -49.42 68.57
C LYS A 9 3.79 -49.03 67.36
N GLU A 10 2.51 -49.35 67.38
CA GLU A 10 1.58 -48.99 66.30
C GLU A 10 1.45 -47.48 66.10
N LEU A 11 1.37 -46.72 67.21
CA LEU A 11 1.38 -45.26 67.17
C LEU A 11 2.69 -44.73 66.56
N PHE A 12 3.83 -45.29 66.99
CA PHE A 12 5.14 -44.87 66.48
C PHE A 12 5.28 -45.15 64.98
N GLU A 13 4.86 -46.33 64.51
CA GLU A 13 4.83 -46.68 63.09
C GLU A 13 3.91 -45.74 62.28
N THR A 14 2.77 -45.35 62.86
CA THR A 14 1.84 -44.40 62.23
C THR A 14 2.46 -43.00 62.11
N PHE A 15 3.15 -42.52 63.13
CA PHE A 15 3.87 -41.24 63.09
C PHE A 15 5.01 -41.29 62.07
N LEU A 16 5.79 -42.38 62.04
CA LEU A 16 6.84 -42.60 61.05
C LEU A 16 6.29 -42.60 59.62
N SER A 17 5.17 -43.28 59.39
CA SER A 17 4.51 -43.30 58.09
C SER A 17 4.03 -41.90 57.67
N ARG A 18 3.40 -41.15 58.58
CA ARG A 18 2.95 -39.77 58.31
C ARG A 18 4.11 -38.81 58.07
N ALA A 19 5.21 -38.96 58.80
CA ALA A 19 6.41 -38.15 58.59
C ALA A 19 6.98 -38.37 57.18
N LYS A 20 7.14 -39.63 56.75
CA LYS A 20 7.63 -39.98 55.41
C LYS A 20 6.74 -39.42 54.29
N LEU A 21 5.41 -39.56 54.41
CA LEU A 21 4.47 -39.00 53.44
C LEU A 21 4.51 -37.46 53.37
N THR A 22 4.83 -36.80 54.47
CA THR A 22 4.96 -35.33 54.52
C THR A 22 6.28 -34.87 53.90
N GLU A 23 7.37 -35.60 54.15
CA GLU A 23 8.69 -35.34 53.58
C GLU A 23 8.68 -35.49 52.06
N GLU A 24 8.10 -36.58 51.54
CA GLU A 24 7.91 -36.79 50.10
C GLU A 24 7.06 -35.66 49.47
N LYS A 25 5.96 -35.26 50.13
CA LYS A 25 5.11 -34.16 49.66
C LYS A 25 5.82 -32.80 49.70
N SER A 26 6.63 -32.53 50.72
CA SER A 26 7.41 -31.28 50.81
C SER A 26 8.48 -31.19 49.72
N THR A 27 9.06 -32.32 49.34
CA THR A 27 10.04 -32.40 48.26
C THR A 27 9.39 -32.13 46.91
N LEU A 28 8.15 -32.57 46.71
CA LEU A 28 7.37 -32.30 45.49
C LEU A 28 6.87 -30.85 45.39
N LEU A 29 6.55 -30.20 46.52
CA LEU A 29 6.12 -28.80 46.57
C LEU A 29 7.25 -27.81 46.30
N ASN A 30 8.51 -28.21 46.51
CA ASN A 30 9.71 -27.50 46.06
C ASN A 30 10.06 -27.82 44.59
N SER A 31 9.04 -28.04 43.75
CA SER A 31 9.20 -27.93 42.29
C SER A 31 9.84 -26.57 41.98
N GLY A 32 11.09 -26.60 41.53
CA GLY A 32 12.04 -25.47 41.48
C GLY A 32 11.67 -24.38 40.48
N VAL A 33 10.48 -23.79 40.62
CA VAL A 33 10.02 -22.67 39.81
C VAL A 33 10.06 -21.43 40.68
N ARG A 34 11.12 -20.65 40.50
CA ARG A 34 11.25 -19.30 41.08
C ARG A 34 11.23 -18.31 39.93
N VAL A 35 10.35 -17.32 40.02
CA VAL A 35 10.32 -16.21 39.06
C VAL A 35 11.61 -15.40 39.27
N ILE A 36 12.50 -15.41 38.28
CA ILE A 36 13.78 -14.69 38.32
C ILE A 36 13.58 -13.24 37.85
N THR A 37 12.67 -13.02 36.89
CA THR A 37 12.36 -11.70 36.32
C THR A 37 10.88 -11.60 35.99
N ASP A 38 10.28 -10.46 36.30
CA ASP A 38 8.91 -10.13 35.89
C ASP A 38 8.81 -9.97 34.37
N ALA A 39 7.63 -10.28 33.81
CA ALA A 39 7.37 -10.11 32.40
C ALA A 39 7.42 -8.62 32.03
N SER A 40 8.31 -8.25 31.11
CA SER A 40 8.38 -6.89 30.60
C SER A 40 7.29 -6.64 29.56
N VAL A 41 6.65 -5.47 29.65
CA VAL A 41 5.70 -5.03 28.63
C VAL A 41 6.49 -4.69 27.36
N PRO A 42 6.07 -5.20 26.17
CA PRO A 42 6.78 -4.91 24.93
C PRO A 42 6.78 -3.40 24.63
N GLY A 43 7.96 -2.81 24.46
CA GLY A 43 8.10 -1.38 24.12
C GLY A 43 7.66 -1.04 22.69
N ALA A 44 7.53 -2.04 21.82
CA ALA A 44 7.05 -1.89 20.46
C ALA A 44 6.24 -3.12 20.03
N PRO A 45 5.26 -2.94 19.12
CA PRO A 45 4.56 -4.06 18.53
C PRO A 45 5.53 -4.94 17.74
N SER A 46 5.55 -6.24 18.04
CA SER A 46 6.34 -7.24 17.32
C SER A 46 5.87 -7.39 15.84
N PHE A 47 4.57 -7.19 15.61
CA PHE A 47 3.97 -7.22 14.28
C PHE A 47 2.74 -6.28 14.24
N PRO A 48 2.45 -5.61 13.12
CA PRO A 48 3.20 -5.58 11.85
C PRO A 48 4.35 -4.56 11.83
N ASN A 49 5.41 -4.87 11.08
CA ASN A 49 6.50 -3.94 10.80
C ASN A 49 6.04 -2.83 9.83
N ARG A 50 5.42 -1.78 10.38
CA ARG A 50 4.82 -0.67 9.63
C ARG A 50 5.73 -0.05 8.55
N PRO A 51 7.00 0.28 8.81
CA PRO A 51 7.86 0.88 7.78
C PRO A 51 8.15 -0.08 6.63
N LEU A 52 8.27 -1.39 6.89
CA LEU A 52 8.46 -2.39 5.84
C LEU A 52 7.26 -2.44 4.90
N PHE A 53 6.04 -2.52 5.45
CA PHE A 53 4.82 -2.54 4.64
C PHE A 53 4.59 -1.23 3.88
N ALA A 54 4.94 -0.08 4.48
CA ALA A 54 4.88 1.21 3.80
C ALA A 54 5.85 1.27 2.60
N ALA A 55 7.10 0.82 2.78
CA ALA A 55 8.09 0.79 1.72
C ALA A 55 7.66 -0.14 0.57
N LEU A 56 7.15 -1.32 0.89
CA LEU A 56 6.61 -2.25 -0.10
C LEU A 56 5.42 -1.63 -0.85
N GLY A 57 4.51 -0.95 -0.15
CA GLY A 57 3.37 -0.26 -0.77
C GLY A 57 3.80 0.79 -1.78
N VAL A 58 4.85 1.57 -1.49
CA VAL A 58 5.40 2.56 -2.43
C VAL A 58 6.00 1.89 -3.66
N VAL A 59 6.82 0.86 -3.46
CA VAL A 59 7.48 0.13 -4.56
C VAL A 59 6.43 -0.50 -5.49
N PHE A 60 5.46 -1.22 -4.94
CA PHE A 60 4.40 -1.83 -5.73
C PHE A 60 3.48 -0.77 -6.36
N GLY A 61 3.18 0.33 -5.66
CA GLY A 61 2.37 1.42 -6.20
C GLY A 61 3.00 2.06 -7.44
N ILE A 62 4.30 2.35 -7.41
CA ILE A 62 5.04 2.88 -8.56
C ILE A 62 5.08 1.83 -9.68
N PHE A 63 5.37 0.57 -9.34
CA PHE A 63 5.44 -0.50 -10.33
C PHE A 63 4.12 -0.69 -11.08
N PHE A 64 3.01 -0.87 -10.35
CA PHE A 64 1.69 -1.07 -10.95
C PHE A 64 1.15 0.21 -11.61
N GLY A 65 1.44 1.39 -11.06
CA GLY A 65 1.08 2.66 -11.68
C GLY A 65 1.80 2.89 -13.01
N GLY A 66 3.11 2.66 -13.05
CA GLY A 66 3.93 2.75 -14.25
C GLY A 66 3.54 1.71 -15.30
N ALA A 67 3.38 0.44 -14.89
CA ALA A 67 2.90 -0.62 -15.76
C ALA A 67 1.52 -0.28 -16.33
N GLY A 68 0.59 0.20 -15.49
CA GLY A 68 -0.74 0.62 -15.91
C GLY A 68 -0.73 1.77 -16.93
N ALA A 69 0.17 2.74 -16.78
CA ALA A 69 0.32 3.84 -17.73
C ALA A 69 0.80 3.34 -19.10
N VAL A 70 1.80 2.44 -19.12
CA VAL A 70 2.32 1.84 -20.36
C VAL A 70 1.25 0.96 -21.01
N LEU A 71 0.56 0.11 -20.25
CA LEU A 71 -0.52 -0.71 -20.78
C LEU A 71 -1.63 0.15 -21.40
N ARG A 72 -2.00 1.24 -20.73
CA ARG A 72 -2.98 2.20 -21.25
C ARG A 72 -2.54 2.78 -22.60
N GLU A 73 -1.27 3.07 -22.77
CA GLU A 73 -0.72 3.57 -24.03
C GLU A 73 -0.74 2.50 -25.12
N LEU A 74 -0.39 1.25 -24.79
CA LEU A 74 -0.46 0.12 -25.73
C LEU A 74 -1.89 -0.21 -26.20
N PHE A 75 -2.88 -0.03 -25.35
CA PHE A 75 -4.30 -0.23 -25.69
C PHE A 75 -4.97 1.02 -26.28
N ALA A 76 -4.30 2.17 -26.24
CA ALA A 76 -4.86 3.38 -26.85
C ALA A 76 -4.72 3.31 -28.36
N SER A 77 -5.85 3.36 -29.07
CA SER A 77 -5.85 3.56 -30.52
C SER A 77 -5.71 5.05 -30.84
N GLY A 78 -4.53 5.46 -31.31
CA GLY A 78 -4.29 6.81 -31.82
C GLY A 78 -2.89 7.36 -31.51
N PHE A 79 -2.62 8.56 -32.00
CA PHE A 79 -1.35 9.25 -31.81
C PHE A 79 -1.41 10.20 -30.61
N MET A 80 -0.42 10.13 -29.72
CA MET A 80 -0.33 10.99 -28.53
C MET A 80 0.67 12.13 -28.70
N ALA A 81 1.68 11.94 -29.56
CA ALA A 81 2.71 12.93 -29.83
C ALA A 81 2.73 13.35 -31.31
N LYS A 82 3.00 14.64 -31.55
CA LYS A 82 3.23 15.17 -32.90
C LYS A 82 4.29 14.37 -33.66
N LYS A 83 5.38 14.02 -32.98
CA LYS A 83 6.50 13.26 -33.55
C LYS A 83 6.07 11.88 -34.06
N GLN A 84 5.18 11.18 -33.36
CA GLN A 84 4.67 9.88 -33.79
C GLN A 84 3.92 9.99 -35.12
N ILE A 85 3.14 11.07 -35.32
CA ILE A 85 2.42 11.33 -36.57
C ILE A 85 3.41 11.57 -37.72
N GLU A 86 4.42 12.41 -37.49
CA GLU A 86 5.40 12.75 -38.53
C GLU A 86 6.27 11.53 -38.90
N GLU A 87 6.59 10.66 -37.95
CA GLU A 87 7.37 9.43 -38.19
C GLU A 87 6.55 8.32 -38.87
N GLU A 88 5.31 8.07 -38.45
CA GLU A 88 4.50 6.96 -39.01
C GLU A 88 3.81 7.31 -40.32
N LEU A 89 3.32 8.55 -40.46
CA LEU A 89 2.53 8.96 -41.61
C LEU A 89 3.36 9.75 -42.64
N ALA A 90 4.57 10.18 -42.29
CA ALA A 90 5.43 11.03 -43.13
C ALA A 90 4.76 12.33 -43.60
N VAL A 91 3.77 12.83 -42.84
CA VAL A 91 3.06 14.08 -43.12
C VAL A 91 3.41 15.13 -42.06
N PRO A 92 3.72 16.39 -42.43
CA PRO A 92 3.98 17.44 -41.47
C PRO A 92 2.71 17.79 -40.66
N VAL A 93 2.84 17.88 -39.34
CA VAL A 93 1.71 18.30 -38.49
C VAL A 93 1.61 19.82 -38.49
N LEU A 94 0.58 20.34 -39.16
CA LEU A 94 0.34 21.78 -39.36
C LEU A 94 -0.07 22.51 -38.08
N ALA A 95 -0.93 21.92 -37.25
CA ALA A 95 -1.36 22.49 -35.98
C ALA A 95 -1.89 21.44 -34.99
N SER A 96 -1.82 21.74 -33.69
CA SER A 96 -2.46 20.98 -32.62
C SER A 96 -3.57 21.81 -31.99
N MET A 97 -4.80 21.31 -32.06
CA MET A 97 -5.98 22.02 -31.58
C MET A 97 -6.25 21.63 -30.12
N PRO A 98 -6.14 22.57 -29.16
CA PRO A 98 -6.41 22.26 -27.76
C PRO A 98 -7.89 21.99 -27.57
N ARG A 99 -8.20 20.99 -26.74
CA ARG A 99 -9.58 20.75 -26.29
C ARG A 99 -10.04 21.96 -25.48
N MET A 100 -11.11 22.61 -25.93
CA MET A 100 -11.67 23.75 -25.21
C MET A 100 -12.30 23.30 -23.89
N SER A 101 -11.78 23.78 -22.76
CA SER A 101 -12.31 23.45 -21.42
C SER A 101 -13.70 24.02 -21.15
N GLY A 102 -14.19 24.97 -21.95
CA GLY A 102 -15.52 25.60 -21.81
C GLY A 102 -16.62 25.02 -22.70
N TRP A 103 -16.30 24.10 -23.60
CA TRP A 103 -17.28 23.56 -24.58
C TRP A 103 -18.37 22.71 -23.93
N SER A 104 -18.11 22.17 -22.73
CA SER A 104 -19.02 21.26 -22.04
C SER A 104 -20.28 21.91 -21.45
N LYS A 105 -20.40 23.26 -21.44
CA LYS A 105 -21.59 23.93 -20.88
C LYS A 105 -22.55 24.51 -21.92
N ASP A 106 -22.09 24.78 -23.13
CA ASP A 106 -22.93 25.31 -24.21
C ASP A 106 -22.71 24.49 -25.49
N VAL A 107 -23.64 23.55 -25.75
CA VAL A 107 -23.68 22.69 -26.94
C VAL A 107 -23.81 23.50 -28.25
N HIS A 108 -24.04 24.82 -28.17
CA HIS A 108 -24.26 25.73 -29.29
C HIS A 108 -23.19 26.82 -29.47
N ALA A 109 -22.08 26.80 -28.73
CA ALA A 109 -20.98 27.72 -28.98
C ALA A 109 -20.29 27.37 -30.31
N GLN A 110 -20.74 28.00 -31.40
CA GLN A 110 -20.15 27.83 -32.73
C GLN A 110 -18.64 28.14 -32.64
N PRO A 111 -17.75 27.25 -33.14
CA PRO A 111 -16.29 27.44 -33.05
C PRO A 111 -15.82 28.78 -33.61
N VAL A 112 -16.52 29.29 -34.63
CA VAL A 112 -16.26 30.59 -35.27
C VAL A 112 -16.59 31.74 -34.31
N ALA A 113 -17.72 31.68 -33.61
CA ALA A 113 -18.12 32.71 -32.64
C ALA A 113 -17.13 32.79 -31.46
N TYR A 114 -16.44 31.69 -31.13
CA TYR A 114 -15.41 31.69 -30.08
C TYR A 114 -14.16 32.49 -30.50
N LEU A 115 -13.82 32.50 -31.79
CA LEU A 115 -12.70 33.29 -32.32
C LEU A 115 -12.94 34.79 -32.19
N GLU A 116 -14.17 35.23 -32.45
CA GLU A 116 -14.58 36.63 -32.35
C GLU A 116 -14.64 37.10 -30.89
N ARG A 117 -15.21 36.28 -29.99
CA ARG A 117 -15.39 36.64 -28.58
C ARG A 117 -14.07 36.61 -27.79
N LYS A 118 -13.15 35.69 -28.12
CA LYS A 118 -11.88 35.52 -27.41
C LYS A 118 -10.70 35.38 -28.39
N PRO A 119 -10.27 36.47 -29.04
CA PRO A 119 -9.23 36.43 -30.06
C PRO A 119 -7.86 35.99 -29.53
N LEU A 120 -7.56 36.22 -28.25
CA LEU A 120 -6.29 35.84 -27.60
C LEU A 120 -6.34 34.47 -26.90
N SER A 121 -7.33 33.63 -27.22
CA SER A 121 -7.45 32.31 -26.60
C SER A 121 -6.46 31.30 -27.19
N ARG A 122 -6.14 30.24 -26.42
CA ARG A 122 -5.31 29.11 -26.88
C ARG A 122 -5.86 28.44 -28.14
N TYR A 123 -7.19 28.41 -28.30
CA TYR A 123 -7.82 27.88 -29.51
C TYR A 123 -7.65 28.82 -30.70
N SER A 124 -7.88 30.12 -30.51
CA SER A 124 -7.71 31.13 -31.56
C SER A 124 -6.28 31.18 -32.10
N GLU A 125 -5.30 31.04 -31.22
CA GLU A 125 -3.89 30.92 -31.62
C GLU A 125 -3.59 29.60 -32.33
N ALA A 126 -4.23 28.48 -31.96
CA ALA A 126 -4.09 27.22 -32.70
C ALA A 126 -4.65 27.35 -34.13
N VAL A 127 -5.79 28.03 -34.32
CA VAL A 127 -6.35 28.32 -35.64
C VAL A 127 -5.44 29.26 -36.44
N ARG A 128 -4.87 30.29 -35.80
CA ARG A 128 -3.89 31.18 -36.45
C ARG A 128 -2.65 30.41 -36.91
N ARG A 129 -2.13 29.48 -36.10
CA ARG A 129 -1.02 28.59 -36.49
C ARG A 129 -1.37 27.68 -37.65
N LEU A 130 -2.58 27.09 -37.65
CA LEU A 130 -3.06 26.29 -38.77
C LEU A 130 -3.06 27.10 -40.08
N ARG A 131 -3.59 28.34 -40.03
CA ARG A 131 -3.59 29.24 -41.19
C ARG A 131 -2.17 29.52 -41.69
N LEU A 132 -1.24 29.81 -40.78
CA LEU A 132 0.17 30.04 -41.14
C LEU A 132 0.82 28.78 -41.74
N GLY A 133 0.52 27.59 -41.21
CA GLY A 133 1.03 26.32 -41.73
C GLY A 133 0.55 26.02 -43.15
N ILE A 134 -0.73 26.26 -43.43
CA ILE A 134 -1.29 26.14 -44.79
C ILE A 134 -0.61 27.12 -45.75
N GLN A 135 -0.44 28.38 -45.35
CA GLN A 135 0.23 29.39 -46.18
C GLN A 135 1.71 29.11 -46.42
N ALA A 136 2.37 28.42 -45.50
CA ALA A 136 3.79 28.10 -45.58
C ALA A 136 4.09 26.81 -46.34
N THR A 137 3.08 26.02 -46.74
CA THR A 137 3.29 24.80 -47.52
C THR A 137 3.34 25.18 -49.01
N PRO A 138 4.51 25.15 -49.68
CA PRO A 138 4.58 25.35 -51.12
C PRO A 138 3.94 24.16 -51.84
N GLU A 139 3.26 24.43 -52.96
CA GLU A 139 2.66 23.38 -53.81
C GLU A 139 3.69 22.39 -54.38
#